data_AF-A0AAV9ZNT7-F1
#
_entry.id   AF-A0AAV9ZNT7-F1
#
_cell.length_a   1.000
_cell.length_b   1.000
_cell.length_c   1.000
_cell.angle_alpha   90.00
_cell.angle_beta   90.00
_cell.angle_gamma   90.00
#
_symmetry.space_group_name_H-M   'P 1'
#
loop_
_entity.id
_entity.type
_entity.pdbx_description
1 polymer ?
#
loop_
_entity_poly.entity_id
_entity_poly.type
_entity_poly.pdbx_seq_one_letter_code
_entity_poly.pdbx_strand_id
1 'polypeptide(L)'
;MSSDIRDWYFNEWDIEFPLYSLPEGFPETSTQAQASIEHRLPPRSLPASESLRLSASMAWVDQVRAHVLLHIGGSDVRVTPTHGLEYYHALKGNVVKERREQDVEMHWFEKAGHSLDDVETSRVVWETARGWVNKYRL
;
A
#
# COMPACT_ATOMS: atom_id res chain seq x y z
N MET A 1 27.38 6.25 12.55
CA MET A 1 26.41 5.41 11.80
C MET A 1 25.05 5.67 12.40
N SER A 2 24.24 6.51 11.74
CA SER A 2 22.88 6.85 12.18
C SER A 2 21.94 5.75 11.67
N SER A 3 21.36 4.97 12.57
CA SER A 3 20.36 3.96 12.23
C SER A 3 19.07 4.66 11.83
N ASP A 4 18.86 4.82 10.53
CA ASP A 4 17.72 5.50 9.88
C ASP A 4 16.44 4.63 9.94
N ILE A 5 16.07 4.17 11.14
CA ILE A 5 14.78 3.54 11.38
C ILE A 5 13.78 4.68 11.52
N ARG A 6 13.12 5.00 10.40
CA ARG A 6 12.08 6.03 10.33
C ARG A 6 10.90 5.68 11.25
N ASP A 7 10.32 6.70 11.86
CA ASP A 7 9.23 6.66 12.86
C ASP A 7 8.01 5.79 12.47
N TRP A 8 7.83 5.46 11.19
CA TRP A 8 6.77 4.57 10.72
C TRP A 8 6.88 3.15 11.29
N TYR A 9 8.09 2.63 11.53
CA TYR A 9 8.30 1.30 12.13
C TYR A 9 7.75 1.22 13.56
N PHE A 10 7.88 2.29 14.34
CA PHE A 10 7.37 2.31 15.71
C PHE A 10 5.85 2.49 15.74
N ASN A 11 5.33 3.33 14.84
CA ASN A 11 3.89 3.55 14.71
C ASN A 11 3.13 2.33 14.17
N GLU A 12 3.73 1.57 13.24
CA GLU A 12 3.10 0.37 12.67
C GLU A 12 2.96 -0.78 13.68
N TRP A 13 3.88 -0.84 14.65
CA TRP A 13 3.93 -1.93 15.63
C TRP A 13 3.43 -1.51 17.02
N ASP A 14 2.94 -0.27 17.17
CA ASP A 14 2.50 0.33 18.44
C ASP A 14 3.55 0.16 19.56
N ILE A 15 4.82 0.25 19.16
CA ILE A 15 5.97 0.15 20.06
C ILE A 15 6.33 1.59 20.44
N GLU A 16 6.36 1.87 21.73
CA GLU A 16 6.77 3.19 22.24
C GLU A 16 8.18 3.51 21.73
N PHE A 17 8.33 4.64 21.04
CA PHE A 17 9.62 5.07 20.50
C PHE A 17 10.61 5.24 21.67
N PRO A 18 11.72 4.50 21.71
CA PRO A 18 12.68 4.66 22.77
C PRO A 18 13.35 6.03 22.64
N LEU A 19 12.96 6.95 23.53
CA LEU A 19 13.52 8.31 23.64
C LEU A 19 15.03 8.34 23.93
N TYR A 20 15.66 7.18 24.14
CA TYR A 20 17.09 6.99 24.35
C TYR A 20 17.98 7.32 23.13
N SER A 21 17.39 7.62 21.97
CA SER A 21 18.16 8.03 20.78
C SER A 21 18.53 9.53 20.76
N LEU A 22 18.30 10.26 21.86
CA LEU A 22 18.86 11.60 22.06
C LEU A 22 20.39 11.54 22.27
N PRO A 23 21.17 12.48 21.71
CA PRO A 23 22.62 12.50 21.87
C PRO A 23 23.02 12.60 23.35
N GLU A 24 24.11 11.92 23.73
CA GLU A 24 24.65 11.81 25.09
C GLU A 24 24.72 13.17 25.81
N GLY A 25 24.05 13.30 26.95
CA GLY A 25 24.05 14.52 27.76
C GLY A 25 23.04 14.57 28.91
N PHE A 26 22.12 13.61 29.02
CA PHE A 26 21.22 13.50 30.16
C PHE A 26 21.80 12.52 31.19
N PRO A 27 21.98 12.90 32.47
CA PRO A 27 22.54 12.01 33.47
C PRO A 27 21.58 10.84 33.76
N GLU A 28 22.05 9.65 33.43
CA GLU A 28 21.39 8.38 33.72
C GLU A 28 21.22 8.19 35.23
N THR A 29 19.97 8.06 35.70
CA THR A 29 19.75 7.41 36.99
C THR A 29 19.67 5.92 36.73
N SER A 30 20.83 5.29 36.82
CA SER A 30 21.06 3.85 36.85
C SER A 30 20.05 3.13 37.74
N THR A 31 19.22 2.25 37.19
CA THR A 31 18.80 0.94 37.75
C THR A 31 17.76 0.33 36.78
N GLN A 32 18.19 -0.43 35.76
CA GLN A 32 17.44 -1.52 35.09
C GLN A 32 18.15 -1.95 33.78
N ALA A 33 19.42 -2.35 33.87
CA ALA A 33 20.15 -2.90 32.72
C ALA A 33 20.03 -4.44 32.61
N GLN A 34 19.08 -5.08 33.31
CA GLN A 34 19.01 -6.55 33.40
C GLN A 34 17.57 -7.08 33.38
N ALA A 35 16.84 -6.75 32.33
CA ALA A 35 15.72 -7.52 31.78
C ALA A 35 15.68 -7.07 30.31
N SER A 36 15.77 -7.88 29.27
CA SER A 36 15.27 -9.24 29.06
C SER A 36 15.81 -9.68 27.70
N ILE A 37 16.56 -10.79 27.65
CA ILE A 37 16.98 -11.46 26.39
C ILE A 37 15.80 -12.27 25.80
N GLU A 38 14.55 -11.92 26.11
CA GLU A 38 13.33 -12.56 25.56
C GLU A 38 12.89 -12.01 24.18
N HIS A 39 13.62 -11.05 23.61
CA HIS A 39 13.23 -10.36 22.38
C HIS A 39 13.73 -11.02 21.08
N ARG A 40 13.43 -12.31 20.88
CA ARG A 40 13.63 -13.01 19.59
C ARG A 40 12.41 -13.75 19.05
N LEU A 41 11.23 -13.38 19.51
CA LEU A 41 10.00 -13.78 18.83
C LEU A 41 9.39 -12.52 18.20
N PRO A 42 9.07 -12.51 16.89
CA PRO A 42 8.24 -11.44 16.34
C PRO A 42 6.95 -11.40 17.17
N PRO A 43 6.48 -10.20 17.54
CA PRO A 43 5.32 -10.08 18.41
C PRO A 43 4.14 -10.81 17.75
N ARG A 44 3.55 -11.72 18.54
CA ARG A 44 2.33 -12.47 18.24
C ARG A 44 1.30 -11.49 17.65
N SER A 45 0.84 -11.76 16.42
CA SER A 45 -0.09 -10.94 15.63
C SER A 45 -1.04 -10.11 16.50
N LEU A 46 -0.68 -8.85 16.71
CA LEU A 46 -1.47 -7.90 17.50
C LEU A 46 -2.71 -7.46 16.70
N PRO A 47 -3.80 -7.03 17.37
CA PRO A 47 -5.04 -6.57 16.73
C PRO A 47 -4.83 -5.44 15.70
N ALA A 48 -3.74 -4.66 15.80
CA ALA A 48 -3.37 -3.64 14.82
C ALA A 48 -3.10 -4.19 13.40
N SER A 49 -2.55 -5.42 13.30
CA SER A 49 -2.33 -6.10 12.01
C SER A 49 -3.65 -6.48 11.34
N GLU A 50 -4.68 -6.77 12.12
CA GLU A 50 -6.01 -7.10 11.61
C GLU A 50 -6.73 -5.84 11.12
N SER A 51 -6.62 -4.72 11.84
CA SER A 51 -7.17 -3.43 11.38
C SER A 51 -6.50 -2.95 10.09
N LEU A 52 -5.18 -3.08 9.98
CA LEU A 52 -4.45 -2.76 8.74
C LEU A 52 -4.90 -3.65 7.59
N ARG A 53 -5.02 -4.96 7.82
CA ARG A 53 -5.50 -5.91 6.81
C ARG A 53 -6.92 -5.58 6.34
N LEU A 54 -7.82 -5.26 7.27
CA LEU A 54 -9.20 -4.88 6.94
C LEU A 54 -9.29 -3.50 6.27
N SER A 55 -8.30 -2.62 6.44
CA SER A 55 -8.26 -1.33 5.74
C SER A 55 -7.73 -1.42 4.30
N ALA A 56 -7.02 -2.50 3.96
CA ALA A 56 -6.49 -2.69 2.62
C ALA A 56 -7.62 -2.94 1.61
N SER A 57 -7.57 -2.25 0.47
CA SER A 57 -8.53 -2.42 -0.63
C SER A 57 -8.65 -3.87 -1.10
N MET A 58 -7.54 -4.61 -1.06
CA MET A 58 -7.50 -6.04 -1.42
C MET A 58 -8.42 -6.90 -0.56
N ALA A 59 -8.64 -6.55 0.72
CA ALA A 59 -9.52 -7.31 1.61
C ALA A 59 -10.99 -7.28 1.16
N TRP A 60 -11.36 -6.29 0.33
CA TRP A 60 -12.73 -6.07 -0.14
C TRP A 60 -12.87 -6.24 -1.66
N VAL A 61 -11.85 -6.76 -2.35
CA VAL A 61 -11.85 -6.90 -3.82
C VAL A 61 -13.02 -7.74 -4.34
N ASP A 62 -13.46 -8.72 -3.55
CA ASP A 62 -14.62 -9.57 -3.86
C ASP A 62 -15.94 -8.80 -3.82
N GLN A 63 -16.00 -7.65 -3.15
CA GLN A 63 -17.22 -6.84 -3.02
C GLN A 63 -17.35 -5.77 -4.10
N VAL A 64 -16.28 -5.47 -4.85
CA VAL A 64 -16.31 -4.46 -5.91
C VAL A 64 -17.23 -4.90 -7.05
N ARG A 65 -18.32 -4.17 -7.28
CA ARG A 65 -19.27 -4.40 -8.38
C ARG A 65 -19.18 -3.36 -9.50
N ALA A 66 -18.55 -2.20 -9.24
CA ALA A 66 -18.41 -1.13 -10.21
C ALA A 66 -17.48 -1.51 -11.37
N HIS A 67 -17.69 -0.93 -12.56
CA HIS A 67 -16.72 -1.01 -13.65
C HIS A 67 -15.42 -0.30 -13.24
N VAL A 68 -14.27 -0.97 -13.37
CA VAL A 68 -12.97 -0.46 -12.89
C VAL A 68 -12.01 -0.21 -14.05
N LEU A 69 -11.44 1.00 -14.09
CA LEU A 69 -10.29 1.33 -14.93
C LEU A 69 -9.09 1.62 -14.05
N LEU A 70 -7.95 1.00 -14.34
CA LEU A 70 -6.68 1.21 -13.63
C LEU A 70 -5.64 1.82 -14.57
N HIS A 71 -4.91 2.83 -14.10
CA HIS A 71 -3.74 3.38 -14.76
C HIS A 71 -2.54 3.15 -13.85
N ILE A 72 -1.56 2.37 -14.31
CA ILE A 72 -0.41 1.94 -13.50
C ILE A 72 0.89 2.34 -14.17
N GLY A 73 1.74 3.07 -13.44
CA GLY A 73 3.11 3.34 -13.84
C GLY A 73 4.01 2.16 -13.49
N GLY A 74 4.59 1.50 -14.49
CA GLY A 74 5.44 0.32 -14.31
C GLY A 74 6.78 0.61 -13.62
N SER A 75 7.18 1.89 -13.57
CA SER A 75 8.39 2.37 -12.89
C SER A 75 8.06 3.16 -11.61
N ASP A 76 6.85 3.02 -11.06
CA ASP A 76 6.46 3.68 -9.80
C ASP A 76 7.27 3.12 -8.61
N VAL A 77 7.93 4.01 -7.87
CA VAL A 77 8.72 3.70 -6.67
C VAL A 77 8.03 4.12 -5.37
N ARG A 78 6.91 4.85 -5.44
CA ARG A 78 6.09 5.24 -4.28
C ARG A 78 5.08 4.17 -3.94
N VAL A 79 4.41 3.62 -4.94
CA VAL A 79 3.47 2.51 -4.79
C VAL A 79 3.90 1.40 -5.73
N THR A 80 4.30 0.26 -5.17
CA THR A 80 4.80 -0.85 -5.98
C THR A 80 3.75 -1.29 -7.01
N PRO A 81 4.08 -1.34 -8.31
CA PRO A 81 3.11 -1.64 -9.37
C PRO A 81 2.48 -3.04 -9.26
N THR A 82 3.14 -3.96 -8.55
CA THR A 82 2.65 -5.31 -8.26
C THR A 82 1.30 -5.27 -7.55
N HIS A 83 1.07 -4.33 -6.63
CA HIS A 83 -0.22 -4.21 -5.95
C HIS A 83 -1.36 -3.92 -6.93
N GLY A 84 -1.11 -3.08 -7.94
CA GLY A 84 -2.10 -2.78 -8.99
C GLY A 84 -2.38 -4.00 -9.87
N LEU A 85 -1.33 -4.75 -10.23
CA LEU A 85 -1.45 -5.97 -11.04
C LEU A 85 -2.21 -7.08 -10.32
N GLU A 86 -1.90 -7.31 -9.05
CA GLU A 86 -2.61 -8.27 -8.20
C GLU A 86 -4.08 -7.90 -8.08
N TYR A 87 -4.38 -6.62 -7.84
CA TYR A 87 -5.74 -6.14 -7.72
C TYR A 87 -6.52 -6.30 -9.03
N TYR A 88 -5.88 -5.99 -10.17
CA TYR A 88 -6.45 -6.22 -11.50
C TYR A 88 -6.81 -7.70 -11.72
N HIS A 89 -5.89 -8.62 -11.42
CA HIS A 89 -6.14 -10.05 -11.60
C HIS A 89 -7.23 -10.57 -10.66
N ALA A 90 -7.26 -10.12 -9.41
CA ALA A 90 -8.32 -10.47 -8.46
C ALA A 90 -9.69 -10.00 -8.96
N LEU A 91 -9.80 -8.74 -9.41
CA LEU A 91 -11.02 -8.20 -10.02
C LEU A 91 -11.46 -9.02 -11.24
N LYS A 92 -10.56 -9.28 -12.19
CA LYS A 92 -10.86 -10.09 -13.39
C LYS A 92 -11.29 -11.52 -13.03
N GLY A 93 -10.61 -12.13 -12.05
CA GLY A 93 -10.95 -13.44 -11.53
C GLY A 93 -12.38 -13.48 -11.00
N ASN A 94 -12.80 -12.44 -10.26
CA ASN A 94 -14.15 -12.33 -9.73
C ASN A 94 -15.22 -12.15 -10.81
N VAL A 95 -14.92 -11.39 -11.86
CA VAL A 95 -15.81 -11.27 -13.04
C VAL A 95 -16.10 -12.65 -13.64
N VAL A 96 -15.05 -13.46 -13.83
CA VAL A 96 -15.19 -14.81 -14.42
C VAL A 96 -15.87 -15.78 -13.46
N LYS A 97 -15.42 -15.82 -12.20
CA LYS A 97 -15.91 -16.74 -11.15
C LYS A 97 -17.41 -16.57 -10.90
N GLU A 98 -17.89 -15.33 -10.84
CA GLU A 98 -19.29 -14.99 -10.54
C GLU A 98 -20.12 -14.63 -11.77
N ARG A 99 -19.54 -14.69 -12.98
CA ARG A 99 -20.19 -14.30 -14.24
C ARG A 99 -20.82 -12.90 -14.19
N ARG A 100 -20.09 -11.93 -13.64
CA ARG A 100 -20.57 -10.55 -13.48
C ARG A 100 -20.55 -9.81 -14.82
N GLU A 101 -21.53 -8.96 -15.05
CA GLU A 101 -21.49 -7.93 -16.12
C GLU A 101 -20.68 -6.72 -15.65
N GLN A 102 -19.40 -6.95 -15.34
CA GLN A 102 -18.47 -5.94 -14.83
C GLN A 102 -17.27 -5.85 -15.76
N ASP A 103 -16.97 -4.64 -16.20
CA ASP A 103 -15.81 -4.36 -17.05
C ASP A 103 -14.65 -3.91 -16.18
N VAL A 104 -13.50 -4.52 -16.39
CA VAL A 104 -12.25 -4.24 -15.68
C VAL A 104 -11.13 -4.11 -16.70
N GLU A 105 -10.53 -2.93 -16.77
CA GLU A 105 -9.47 -2.57 -17.71
C GLU A 105 -8.26 -1.99 -16.97
N MET A 106 -7.06 -2.21 -17.52
CA MET A 106 -5.81 -1.67 -16.99
C MET A 106 -4.92 -1.17 -18.13
N HIS A 107 -4.45 0.06 -18.01
CA HIS A 107 -3.38 0.61 -18.83
C HIS A 107 -2.07 0.58 -18.03
N TRP A 108 -1.09 -0.16 -18.58
CA TRP A 108 0.24 -0.29 -18.01
C TRP A 108 1.23 0.59 -18.76
N PHE A 109 1.82 1.55 -18.06
CA PHE A 109 2.80 2.48 -18.62
C PHE A 109 4.19 2.10 -18.12
N GLU A 110 4.89 1.23 -18.86
CA GLU A 110 6.15 0.60 -18.45
C GLU A 110 7.19 1.57 -17.86
N LYS A 111 7.38 2.72 -18.51
CA LYS A 111 8.39 3.72 -18.13
C LYS A 111 7.86 4.86 -17.24
N ALA A 112 6.55 4.92 -17.01
CA ALA A 112 5.97 5.99 -16.22
C ALA A 112 6.14 5.72 -14.72
N GLY A 113 6.44 6.79 -13.98
CA GLY A 113 6.48 6.77 -12.54
C GLY A 113 5.11 7.08 -11.93
N HIS A 114 5.12 7.46 -10.65
CA HIS A 114 3.92 7.69 -9.85
C HIS A 114 2.96 8.76 -10.41
N SER A 115 3.52 9.80 -11.04
CA SER A 115 2.78 10.98 -11.48
C SER A 115 2.08 10.80 -12.82
N LEU A 116 2.47 9.80 -13.64
CA LEU A 116 1.95 9.59 -15.00
C LEU A 116 2.01 10.88 -15.86
N ASP A 117 3.03 11.72 -15.62
CA ASP A 117 3.16 13.12 -16.06
C ASP A 117 3.80 13.31 -17.43
N ASP A 118 4.36 12.25 -18.01
CA ASP A 118 4.76 12.28 -19.40
C ASP A 118 3.57 12.66 -20.30
N VAL A 119 3.81 13.49 -21.32
CA VAL A 119 2.75 14.10 -22.14
C VAL A 119 1.86 13.04 -22.78
N GLU A 120 2.45 11.98 -23.32
CA GLU A 120 1.70 10.91 -23.98
C GLU A 120 0.95 10.08 -22.95
N THR A 121 1.59 9.77 -21.83
CA THR A 121 0.96 9.05 -20.71
C THR A 121 -0.25 9.80 -20.18
N SER A 122 -0.08 11.08 -19.84
CA SER A 122 -1.15 11.96 -19.34
C SER A 122 -2.29 12.11 -20.34
N ARG A 123 -1.99 12.21 -21.64
CA ARG A 123 -3.00 12.25 -22.69
C ARG A 123 -3.83 10.96 -22.72
N VAL A 124 -3.18 9.79 -22.70
CA VAL A 124 -3.88 8.50 -22.71
C VAL A 124 -4.74 8.36 -21.46
N VAL A 125 -4.22 8.69 -20.28
CA VAL A 125 -4.97 8.67 -19.02
C VAL A 125 -6.24 9.52 -19.14
N TRP A 126 -6.12 10.75 -19.64
CA TRP A 126 -7.27 11.64 -19.83
C TRP A 126 -8.30 11.10 -20.82
N GLU A 127 -7.86 10.69 -22.00
CA GLU A 127 -8.76 10.21 -23.06
C GLU A 127 -9.50 8.94 -22.63
N THR A 128 -8.80 7.99 -22.02
CA THR A 128 -9.35 6.72 -21.55
C THR A 128 -10.27 6.90 -20.36
N ALA A 129 -9.91 7.74 -19.37
CA ALA A 129 -10.78 8.05 -18.23
C ALA A 129 -12.07 8.75 -18.69
N ARG A 130 -11.96 9.75 -19.57
CA ARG A 130 -13.12 10.43 -20.15
C ARG A 130 -14.01 9.45 -20.93
N GLY A 131 -13.41 8.57 -21.72
CA GLY A 131 -14.12 7.51 -22.44
C GLY A 131 -14.86 6.56 -21.49
N TRP A 132 -14.20 6.16 -20.40
CA TRP A 132 -14.75 5.29 -19.36
C TRP A 132 -15.99 5.90 -18.71
N VAL A 133 -15.89 7.14 -18.23
CA VAL A 133 -17.01 7.85 -17.60
C VAL A 133 -18.17 8.03 -18.58
N ASN A 134 -17.89 8.31 -19.85
CA ASN A 134 -18.94 8.41 -20.87
C ASN A 134 -19.61 7.08 -21.16
N LYS A 135 -18.85 5.97 -21.15
CA LYS A 135 -19.36 4.62 -21.45
C LYS A 135 -20.33 4.13 -20.37
N TYR A 136 -20.01 4.30 -19.10
CA TYR A 136 -20.80 3.77 -17.98
C TYR A 136 -21.53 4.84 -17.16
N ARG A 137 -21.79 6.02 -17.76
CA ARG A 137 -22.47 7.18 -17.17
C ARG A 137 -23.27 6.79 -15.90
N LEU A 138 -22.74 7.17 -14.74
CA LEU A 138 -23.44 7.08 -13.46
C LEU A 138 -24.70 7.96 -13.47
#